data_AF-A0A7Z9R3E8-F1
#
_entry.id   AF-A0A7Z9R3E8-F1
#
_cell.length_a   1.000
_cell.length_b   1.000
_cell.length_c   1.000
_cell.angle_alpha   90.00
_cell.angle_beta   90.00
_cell.angle_gamma   90.00
#
_symmetry.space_group_name_H-M   'P 1'
#
loop_
_entity.id
_entity.type
_entity.pdbx_description
1 polymer ?
#
loop_
_entity_poly.entity_id
_entity_poly.type
_entity_poly.pdbx_seq_one_letter_code
_entity_poly.pdbx_strand_id
1 'polypeptide(L)'
;MSENVLSAIERRNMAVSNLSDILSECNKASIPSYTELILGLPLETFSSWKDGWHKLLDLGQHCSIEVWLAQTLENSLLNDPEERSKYGIKTINAKGYFFGISESADPIETKIPEEIALITETSTLPFEDLIESYMFSWMMTNFHCFGWTQLISRFLRIQNDFSYKCFYEALFDFIRNQNESKLIFDQYNITKKRITKYLNHGDIDINLRNELGFEMKFVGHNLIYASQMVFRHHHQQIFQELRKFFYEITTDISSQLQNDLIYCQRKWIIVPGQKYPETIQVESNIFDYTLREANQESGKMFYELNYVKELLDYLPDISELSKIDFLNMFWMKRRWGPGVANA
;
A
#
# COMPACT_ATOMS: atom_id res chain seq x y z
N MET A 1 -6.94 4.28 13.77
CA MET A 1 -6.94 3.53 15.04
C MET A 1 -8.04 4.08 15.95
N SER A 2 -8.79 3.21 16.64
CA SER A 2 -9.88 3.63 17.54
C SER A 2 -9.33 4.08 18.91
N GLU A 3 -10.10 4.90 19.64
CA GLU A 3 -9.71 5.34 20.98
C GLU A 3 -9.56 4.17 21.96
N ASN A 4 -10.38 3.13 21.80
CA ASN A 4 -10.30 1.91 22.60
C ASN A 4 -8.95 1.21 22.43
N VAL A 5 -8.47 1.06 21.18
CA VAL A 5 -7.16 0.47 20.89
C VAL A 5 -6.05 1.33 21.51
N LEU A 6 -6.08 2.65 21.29
CA LEU A 6 -5.10 3.58 21.86
C LEU A 6 -5.05 3.54 23.39
N SER A 7 -6.21 3.43 24.04
CA SER A 7 -6.30 3.27 25.48
C SER A 7 -5.75 1.93 25.94
N ALA A 8 -5.98 0.84 25.19
CA ALA A 8 -5.50 -0.50 25.54
C ALA A 8 -3.97 -0.61 25.47
N ILE A 9 -3.32 0.14 24.59
CA ILE A 9 -1.86 0.18 24.45
C ILE A 9 -1.20 1.37 25.16
N GLU A 10 -1.94 2.04 26.04
CA GLU A 10 -1.48 3.22 26.81
C GLU A 10 -0.97 4.40 25.98
N ARG A 11 -1.40 4.52 24.72
CA ARG A 11 -1.04 5.62 23.80
C ARG A 11 -2.09 6.73 23.79
N ARG A 12 -2.29 7.37 24.94
CA ARG A 12 -3.22 8.52 25.07
C ARG A 12 -2.60 9.88 24.70
N ASN A 13 -1.28 9.95 24.52
CA ASN A 13 -0.54 11.21 24.39
C ASN A 13 -0.51 11.83 22.98
N MET A 14 -1.11 11.20 21.96
CA MET A 14 -1.25 11.78 20.63
C MET A 14 -2.73 12.01 20.32
N ALA A 15 -3.20 13.25 20.49
CA ALA A 15 -4.51 13.63 19.99
C ALA A 15 -4.49 13.59 18.45
N VAL A 16 -5.53 13.01 17.85
CA VAL A 16 -5.69 12.94 16.38
C VAL A 16 -5.60 14.33 15.73
N SER A 17 -6.02 15.38 16.43
CA SER A 17 -5.87 16.77 16.02
C SER A 17 -4.42 17.12 15.65
N ASN A 18 -3.45 16.66 16.44
CA ASN A 18 -2.04 16.99 16.22
C ASN A 18 -1.50 16.32 14.94
N LEU A 19 -1.99 15.11 14.61
CA LEU A 19 -1.58 14.42 13.38
C LEU A 19 -2.12 15.12 12.13
N SER A 20 -3.36 15.61 12.17
CA SER A 20 -3.98 16.35 11.07
C SER A 20 -3.17 17.60 10.72
N ASP A 21 -2.77 18.37 11.75
CA ASP A 21 -2.01 19.60 11.55
C ASP A 21 -0.63 19.32 10.96
N ILE A 22 0.07 18.30 11.47
CA ILE A 22 1.38 17.88 10.94
C ILE A 22 1.28 17.47 9.47
N LEU A 23 0.31 16.63 9.12
CA LEU A 23 0.12 16.18 7.73
C LEU A 23 -0.24 17.34 6.80
N SER A 24 -1.09 18.26 7.25
CA SER A 24 -1.45 19.46 6.49
C SER A 24 -0.24 20.33 6.20
N GLU A 25 0.60 20.62 7.21
CA GLU A 25 1.81 21.41 7.03
C GLU A 25 2.85 20.71 6.15
N CYS A 26 3.03 19.40 6.32
CA CYS A 26 3.87 18.61 5.41
C CYS A 26 3.39 18.71 3.96
N ASN A 27 2.09 18.56 3.71
CA ASN A 27 1.51 18.64 2.37
C ASN A 27 1.70 20.03 1.75
N LYS A 28 1.45 21.11 2.50
CA LYS A 28 1.69 22.50 2.04
C LYS A 28 3.15 22.75 1.69
N ALA A 29 4.07 22.25 2.52
CA ALA A 29 5.50 22.38 2.29
C ALA A 29 6.04 21.40 1.22
N SER A 30 5.17 20.59 0.60
CA SER A 30 5.57 19.48 -0.29
C SER A 30 6.60 18.55 0.34
N ILE A 31 6.53 18.37 1.67
CA ILE A 31 7.40 17.50 2.44
C ILE A 31 6.82 16.09 2.48
N PRO A 32 7.59 15.11 2.01
CA PRO A 32 7.34 13.70 2.23
C PRO A 32 6.95 13.26 3.67
N SER A 33 5.69 12.89 3.92
CA SER A 33 5.29 12.19 5.15
C SER A 33 5.39 10.65 5.02
N TYR A 34 5.62 9.98 6.16
CA TYR A 34 5.65 8.52 6.31
C TYR A 34 4.79 8.14 7.52
N THR A 35 4.00 7.08 7.40
CA THR A 35 3.12 6.61 8.48
C THR A 35 3.17 5.10 8.61
N GLU A 36 3.26 4.64 9.85
CA GLU A 36 3.21 3.23 10.20
C GLU A 36 1.88 2.89 10.85
N LEU A 37 1.30 1.77 10.44
CA LEU A 37 0.15 1.15 11.05
C LEU A 37 0.58 -0.20 11.62
N ILE A 38 0.08 -0.55 12.80
CA ILE A 38 0.36 -1.82 13.46
C ILE A 38 -0.95 -2.60 13.53
N LEU A 39 -1.04 -3.71 12.80
CA LEU A 39 -2.20 -4.58 12.72
C LEU A 39 -2.15 -5.67 13.80
N GLY A 40 -3.26 -5.90 14.48
CA GLY A 40 -3.40 -7.00 15.45
C GLY A 40 -3.26 -6.54 16.90
N LEU A 41 -3.52 -5.26 17.16
CA LEU A 41 -3.50 -4.72 18.52
C LEU A 41 -4.78 -5.11 19.29
N PRO A 42 -4.73 -5.14 20.64
CA PRO A 42 -5.93 -5.40 21.45
C PRO A 42 -7.08 -4.44 21.17
N LEU A 43 -8.31 -4.96 21.19
CA LEU A 43 -9.57 -4.23 20.91
C LEU A 43 -9.72 -3.76 19.45
N GLU A 44 -8.80 -4.14 18.56
CA GLU A 44 -8.95 -3.94 17.13
C GLU A 44 -9.96 -4.96 16.57
N THR A 45 -10.70 -4.55 15.54
CA THR A 45 -11.61 -5.38 14.76
C THR A 45 -11.34 -5.11 13.28
N PHE A 46 -11.81 -5.98 12.38
CA PHE A 46 -11.69 -5.73 10.95
C PHE A 46 -12.33 -4.40 10.52
N SER A 47 -13.50 -4.04 11.09
CA SER A 47 -14.15 -2.76 10.81
C SER A 47 -13.28 -1.57 11.26
N SER A 48 -12.79 -1.58 12.51
CA SER A 48 -11.98 -0.48 13.02
C SER A 48 -10.64 -0.33 12.30
N TRP A 49 -10.10 -1.43 11.77
CA TRP A 49 -8.91 -1.42 10.93
C TRP A 49 -9.15 -0.68 9.61
N LYS A 50 -10.23 -1.04 8.89
CA LYS A 50 -10.66 -0.33 7.67
C LYS A 50 -10.91 1.15 7.94
N ASP A 51 -11.66 1.47 9.00
CA ASP A 51 -11.93 2.86 9.37
C ASP A 51 -10.64 3.64 9.69
N GLY A 52 -9.63 2.97 10.25
CA GLY A 52 -8.30 3.53 10.46
C GLY A 52 -7.62 3.97 9.16
N TRP A 53 -7.68 3.14 8.12
CA TRP A 53 -7.18 3.46 6.79
C TRP A 53 -7.91 4.62 6.15
N HIS A 54 -9.25 4.59 6.13
CA HIS A 54 -10.06 5.65 5.53
C HIS A 54 -9.78 7.01 6.20
N LYS A 55 -9.75 7.02 7.54
CA LYS A 55 -9.42 8.22 8.31
C LYS A 55 -8.03 8.75 8.00
N LEU A 56 -7.03 7.87 7.83
CA LEU A 56 -5.68 8.29 7.48
C LEU A 56 -5.62 8.98 6.11
N LEU A 57 -6.35 8.45 5.13
CA LEU A 57 -6.47 9.10 3.82
C LEU A 57 -7.24 10.43 3.88
N ASP A 58 -8.32 10.50 4.66
CA ASP A 58 -9.06 11.76 4.87
C ASP A 58 -8.22 12.86 5.55
N LEU A 59 -7.21 12.47 6.34
CA LEU A 59 -6.21 13.40 6.91
C LEU A 59 -5.13 13.84 5.90
N GLY A 60 -5.20 13.40 4.65
CA GLY A 60 -4.28 13.77 3.59
C GLY A 60 -2.97 12.98 3.56
N GLN A 61 -2.87 11.85 4.27
CA GLN A 61 -1.73 10.95 4.14
C GLN A 61 -1.91 10.10 2.87
N HIS A 62 -1.22 10.51 1.81
CA HIS A 62 -1.24 9.87 0.49
C HIS A 62 0.13 9.35 0.07
N CYS A 63 1.13 9.46 0.94
CA CYS A 63 2.49 9.13 0.64
C CYS A 63 2.80 7.67 1.03
N SER A 64 3.80 7.44 1.88
CA SER A 64 4.26 6.11 2.23
C SER A 64 3.57 5.64 3.51
N ILE A 65 2.71 4.64 3.38
CA ILE A 65 2.05 3.98 4.51
C ILE A 65 2.53 2.54 4.59
N GLU A 66 3.01 2.14 5.76
CA GLU A 66 3.55 0.82 6.02
C GLU A 66 2.75 0.09 7.09
N VAL A 67 2.47 -1.19 6.85
CA VAL A 67 1.71 -2.02 7.79
C VAL A 67 2.63 -3.05 8.39
N TRP A 68 2.73 -3.01 9.71
CA TRP A 68 3.44 -3.97 10.54
C TRP A 68 2.44 -4.89 11.21
N LEU A 69 2.74 -6.19 11.27
CA LEU A 69 2.04 -7.08 12.20
C LEU A 69 2.52 -6.79 13.62
N ALA A 70 1.58 -6.74 14.56
CA ALA A 70 1.86 -6.53 15.96
C ALA A 70 2.73 -7.66 16.50
N GLN A 71 3.72 -7.30 17.32
CA GLN A 71 4.70 -8.21 17.88
C GLN A 71 4.69 -8.09 19.39
N THR A 72 4.93 -9.19 20.09
CA THR A 72 5.19 -9.17 21.53
C THR A 72 6.70 -9.16 21.77
N LEU A 73 7.21 -8.09 22.35
CA LEU A 73 8.63 -7.98 22.73
C LEU A 73 8.84 -8.46 24.18
N GLU A 74 10.03 -8.94 24.49
CA GLU A 74 10.43 -9.25 25.86
C GLU A 74 10.26 -8.01 26.75
N ASN A 75 9.50 -8.14 27.83
CA ASN A 75 9.13 -7.07 28.77
C ASN A 75 8.15 -6.00 28.24
N SER A 76 7.51 -6.21 27.08
CA SER A 76 6.39 -5.35 26.65
C SER A 76 5.10 -5.69 27.38
N LEU A 77 4.22 -4.70 27.57
CA LEU A 77 2.89 -4.90 28.15
C LEU A 77 2.06 -5.94 27.38
N LEU A 78 2.22 -5.99 26.06
CA LEU A 78 1.56 -6.99 25.20
C LEU A 78 2.05 -8.43 25.45
N ASN A 79 3.21 -8.60 26.11
CA ASN A 79 3.73 -9.90 26.50
C ASN A 79 3.47 -10.25 27.98
N ASP A 80 2.84 -9.36 28.74
CA ASP A 80 2.47 -9.63 30.13
C ASP A 80 1.38 -10.73 30.19
N PRO A 81 1.52 -11.77 31.05
CA PRO A 81 0.55 -12.86 31.12
C PRO A 81 -0.88 -12.42 31.45
N GLU A 82 -1.06 -11.41 32.30
CA GLU A 82 -2.39 -10.92 32.68
C GLU A 82 -3.04 -10.18 31.51
N GLU A 83 -2.29 -9.32 30.81
CA GLU A 83 -2.78 -8.60 29.64
C GLU A 83 -3.07 -9.54 28.46
N ARG A 84 -2.22 -10.55 28.24
CA ARG A 84 -2.48 -11.60 27.24
C ARG A 84 -3.76 -12.35 27.53
N SER A 85 -4.01 -12.70 28.80
CA SER A 85 -5.25 -13.37 29.20
C SER A 85 -6.46 -12.47 29.01
N LYS A 86 -6.37 -11.21 29.48
CA LYS A 86 -7.43 -10.20 29.41
C LYS A 86 -7.90 -9.92 27.99
N TYR A 87 -6.98 -9.78 27.04
CA TYR A 87 -7.32 -9.50 25.65
C TYR A 87 -7.33 -10.73 24.73
N GLY A 88 -7.08 -11.93 25.26
CA GLY A 88 -7.05 -13.17 24.49
C GLY A 88 -5.95 -13.20 23.42
N ILE A 89 -4.76 -12.66 23.73
CA ILE A 89 -3.65 -12.52 22.77
C ILE A 89 -3.03 -13.90 22.51
N LYS A 90 -3.12 -14.36 21.26
CA LYS A 90 -2.37 -15.51 20.75
C LYS A 90 -1.24 -15.06 19.84
N THR A 91 -0.13 -15.77 19.92
CA THR A 91 1.08 -15.48 19.16
C THR A 91 1.60 -16.70 18.45
N ILE A 92 2.31 -16.48 17.34
CA ILE A 92 3.15 -17.49 16.68
C ILE A 92 4.60 -17.02 16.69
N ASN A 93 5.55 -17.92 16.92
CA ASN A 93 6.97 -17.62 16.72
C ASN A 93 7.27 -17.72 15.23
N ALA A 94 7.57 -16.58 14.61
CA ALA A 94 7.79 -16.46 13.18
C ALA A 94 9.27 -16.22 12.86
N LYS A 95 9.80 -17.00 11.93
CA LYS A 95 11.16 -16.85 11.40
C LYS A 95 11.15 -15.96 10.16
N GLY A 96 12.28 -15.30 9.91
CA GLY A 96 12.48 -14.52 8.68
C GLY A 96 11.46 -13.41 8.48
N TYR A 97 11.10 -12.67 9.54
CA TYR A 97 10.13 -11.58 9.46
C TYR A 97 10.73 -10.28 8.90
N PHE A 98 12.00 -9.94 9.23
CA PHE A 98 12.75 -8.78 8.71
C PHE A 98 13.95 -9.19 7.84
N PHE A 99 14.38 -8.29 6.95
CA PHE A 99 15.67 -8.38 6.24
C PHE A 99 16.78 -7.74 7.07
N GLY A 100 17.87 -8.49 7.29
CA GLY A 100 19.06 -8.00 8.00
C GLY A 100 20.04 -9.06 8.51
N ILE A 101 19.67 -10.35 8.49
CA ILE A 101 20.40 -11.44 9.20
C ILE A 101 20.65 -12.66 8.28
N SER A 102 20.65 -12.50 6.96
CA SER A 102 20.90 -13.65 6.05
C SER A 102 21.86 -13.37 4.90
N GLU A 103 22.46 -12.18 4.86
CA GLU A 103 23.58 -11.88 3.96
C GLU A 103 24.87 -11.56 4.69
N SER A 104 24.85 -11.51 6.02
CA SER A 104 26.10 -11.71 6.74
C SER A 104 26.53 -13.16 6.44
N ALA A 105 27.73 -13.33 5.93
CA ALA A 105 28.36 -14.63 5.74
C ALA A 105 28.71 -15.29 7.09
N ASP A 106 27.93 -15.03 8.15
CA ASP A 106 28.15 -15.56 9.47
C ASP A 106 27.44 -16.92 9.60
N PRO A 107 28.19 -18.04 9.69
CA PRO A 107 27.63 -19.37 9.90
C PRO A 107 26.87 -19.53 11.23
N ILE A 108 26.84 -18.52 12.10
CA ILE A 108 26.04 -18.49 13.33
C ILE A 108 24.57 -18.10 13.05
N GLU A 109 24.32 -17.09 12.21
CA GLU A 109 22.97 -16.64 11.84
C GLU A 109 22.17 -17.72 11.08
N THR A 110 22.86 -18.54 10.30
CA THR A 110 22.26 -19.69 9.60
C THR A 110 21.96 -20.88 10.52
N LYS A 111 22.47 -20.90 11.77
CA LYS A 111 22.26 -22.00 12.73
C LYS A 111 21.19 -21.68 13.77
N ILE A 112 20.96 -20.41 14.11
CA ILE A 112 19.93 -19.97 15.05
C ILE A 112 19.17 -18.83 14.39
N PRO A 113 18.08 -19.12 13.66
CA PRO A 113 17.28 -18.09 13.01
C PRO A 113 16.61 -17.22 14.07
N GLU A 114 16.59 -15.90 13.85
CA GLU A 114 15.82 -14.97 14.67
C GLU A 114 14.32 -15.33 14.60
N GLU A 115 13.70 -15.44 15.77
CA GLU A 115 12.27 -15.69 15.92
C GLU A 115 11.61 -14.46 16.54
N ILE A 116 10.49 -14.04 15.96
CA ILE A 116 9.68 -12.94 16.44
C ILE A 116 8.29 -13.47 16.79
N ALA A 117 7.80 -13.14 17.98
CA ALA A 117 6.45 -13.51 18.39
C ALA A 117 5.43 -12.53 17.78
N LEU A 118 4.80 -12.95 16.68
CA LEU A 118 3.75 -12.19 16.00
C LEU A 118 2.39 -12.48 16.63
N ILE A 119 1.57 -11.46 16.85
CA ILE A 119 0.19 -11.62 17.29
C ILE A 119 -0.64 -12.11 16.10
N THR A 120 -1.35 -13.22 16.30
CA THR A 120 -2.20 -13.85 15.28
C THR A 120 -3.68 -13.76 15.59
N GLU A 121 -4.04 -13.51 16.85
CA GLU A 121 -5.41 -13.42 17.31
C GLU A 121 -5.51 -12.57 18.58
N THR A 122 -6.60 -11.83 18.70
CA THR A 122 -7.07 -11.26 19.97
C THR A 122 -8.56 -11.58 20.15
N SER A 123 -9.10 -11.34 21.34
CA SER A 123 -10.53 -11.51 21.65
C SER A 123 -11.49 -10.75 20.72
N THR A 124 -11.03 -9.68 20.07
CA THR A 124 -11.84 -8.85 19.16
C THR A 124 -11.41 -8.95 17.70
N LEU A 125 -10.26 -9.59 17.44
CA LEU A 125 -9.74 -9.84 16.10
C LEU A 125 -9.37 -11.32 15.95
N PRO A 126 -10.35 -12.18 15.60
CA PRO A 126 -10.09 -13.57 15.27
C PRO A 126 -9.04 -13.71 14.16
N PHE A 127 -8.39 -14.88 14.10
CA PHE A 127 -7.35 -15.14 13.09
C PHE A 127 -7.82 -14.87 11.66
N GLU A 128 -9.03 -15.28 11.31
CA GLU A 128 -9.60 -15.06 9.97
C GLU A 128 -9.78 -13.57 9.65
N ASP A 129 -10.26 -12.79 10.62
CA ASP A 129 -10.41 -11.33 10.49
C ASP A 129 -9.06 -10.61 10.45
N LEU A 130 -8.03 -11.13 11.14
CA LEU A 130 -6.67 -10.62 11.02
C LEU A 130 -6.12 -10.85 9.59
N ILE A 131 -6.39 -12.00 9.00
CA ILE A 131 -6.03 -12.27 7.59
C ILE A 131 -6.80 -11.34 6.65
N GLU A 132 -8.11 -11.12 6.83
CA GLU A 132 -8.87 -10.17 6.01
C GLU A 132 -8.37 -8.73 6.19
N SER A 133 -8.00 -8.33 7.40
CA SER A 133 -7.39 -7.02 7.70
C SER A 133 -6.04 -6.86 7.01
N TYR A 134 -5.23 -7.91 6.98
CA TYR A 134 -3.98 -7.95 6.22
C TYR A 134 -4.25 -7.82 4.73
N MET A 135 -5.24 -8.53 4.19
CA MET A 135 -5.57 -8.48 2.76
C MET A 135 -6.20 -7.14 2.33
N PHE A 136 -6.95 -6.47 3.21
CA PHE A 136 -7.37 -5.10 2.99
C PHE A 136 -6.16 -4.16 2.96
N SER A 137 -5.20 -4.35 3.87
CA SER A 137 -3.93 -3.61 3.86
C SER A 137 -3.14 -3.87 2.58
N TRP A 138 -3.09 -5.12 2.11
CA TRP A 138 -2.49 -5.49 0.83
C TRP A 138 -3.12 -4.70 -0.31
N MET A 139 -4.46 -4.58 -0.35
CA MET A 139 -5.11 -3.75 -1.38
C MET A 139 -4.69 -2.28 -1.24
N MET A 140 -4.78 -1.70 -0.05
CA MET A 140 -4.44 -0.30 0.19
C MET A 140 -2.99 -0.02 -0.22
N THR A 141 -2.06 -0.85 0.24
CA THR A 141 -0.64 -0.77 -0.13
C THR A 141 -0.48 -0.91 -1.64
N ASN A 142 -0.97 -1.98 -2.25
CA ASN A 142 -0.69 -2.28 -3.64
C ASN A 142 -1.41 -1.36 -4.64
N PHE A 143 -2.56 -0.78 -4.30
CA PHE A 143 -3.38 -0.01 -5.22
C PHE A 143 -3.49 1.47 -4.88
N HIS A 144 -3.60 1.84 -3.60
CA HIS A 144 -3.35 3.22 -3.20
C HIS A 144 -1.84 3.41 -3.25
N CYS A 145 -1.07 2.95 -2.24
CA CYS A 145 0.33 3.34 -1.99
C CYS A 145 1.32 3.21 -3.17
N PHE A 146 1.03 2.37 -4.16
CA PHE A 146 1.87 2.21 -5.36
C PHE A 146 1.40 2.95 -6.61
N GLY A 147 0.37 3.80 -6.54
CA GLY A 147 -0.05 4.62 -7.67
C GLY A 147 -1.40 4.26 -8.25
N TRP A 148 -1.71 2.97 -8.34
CA TRP A 148 -2.67 2.41 -9.32
C TRP A 148 -4.06 3.04 -9.31
N THR A 149 -4.50 3.56 -8.17
CA THR A 149 -5.84 4.14 -7.98
C THR A 149 -5.83 5.53 -7.36
N GLN A 150 -4.67 6.07 -7.00
CA GLN A 150 -4.60 7.27 -6.16
C GLN A 150 -5.13 8.53 -6.83
N LEU A 151 -4.80 8.76 -8.10
CA LEU A 151 -5.21 9.98 -8.78
C LEU A 151 -6.75 10.01 -8.90
N ILE A 152 -7.35 8.89 -9.27
CA ILE A 152 -8.81 8.75 -9.37
C ILE A 152 -9.47 8.87 -7.99
N SER A 153 -8.99 8.15 -6.98
CA SER A 153 -9.63 8.19 -5.66
C SER A 153 -9.54 9.58 -5.03
N ARG A 154 -8.44 10.31 -5.21
CA ARG A 154 -8.31 11.70 -4.76
C ARG A 154 -9.19 12.64 -5.58
N PHE A 155 -9.24 12.50 -6.90
CA PHE A 155 -10.10 13.32 -7.76
C PHE A 155 -11.56 13.24 -7.31
N LEU A 156 -12.07 12.01 -7.12
CA LEU A 156 -13.45 11.76 -6.69
C LEU A 156 -13.71 12.26 -5.26
N ARG A 157 -12.70 12.17 -4.38
CA ARG A 157 -12.80 12.73 -3.02
C ARG A 157 -12.97 14.24 -3.02
N ILE A 158 -12.28 14.96 -3.91
CA ILE A 158 -12.33 16.44 -4.02
C ILE A 158 -13.66 16.90 -4.63
N GLN A 159 -14.21 16.16 -5.59
CA GLN A 159 -15.59 16.38 -6.08
C GLN A 159 -16.64 16.19 -4.97
N ASN A 160 -16.23 15.72 -3.78
CA ASN A 160 -16.96 15.68 -2.51
C ASN A 160 -18.18 14.74 -2.47
N ASP A 161 -18.43 13.99 -3.54
CA ASP A 161 -19.51 13.00 -3.64
C ASP A 161 -19.06 11.56 -3.33
N PHE A 162 -17.76 11.30 -3.26
CA PHE A 162 -17.23 9.94 -3.09
C PHE A 162 -16.18 9.84 -1.98
N SER A 163 -16.53 9.21 -0.86
CA SER A 163 -15.60 9.01 0.25
C SER A 163 -14.53 7.96 -0.08
N TYR A 164 -13.37 8.04 0.57
CA TYR A 164 -12.36 6.98 0.46
C TYR A 164 -12.89 5.62 0.91
N LYS A 165 -13.80 5.60 1.90
CA LYS A 165 -14.50 4.39 2.30
C LYS A 165 -15.28 3.76 1.15
N CYS A 166 -16.14 4.54 0.49
CA CYS A 166 -16.91 4.05 -0.66
C CYS A 166 -15.99 3.50 -1.76
N PHE A 167 -14.90 4.21 -2.07
CA PHE A 167 -13.94 3.80 -3.09
C PHE A 167 -13.21 2.51 -2.76
N TYR A 168 -12.62 2.42 -1.57
CA TYR A 168 -11.79 1.28 -1.23
C TYR A 168 -12.61 0.06 -0.83
N GLU A 169 -13.84 0.22 -0.34
CA GLU A 169 -14.75 -0.92 -0.18
C GLU A 169 -15.21 -1.46 -1.53
N ALA A 170 -15.59 -0.60 -2.49
CA ALA A 170 -15.94 -1.03 -3.85
C ALA A 170 -14.75 -1.69 -4.57
N LEU A 171 -13.54 -1.15 -4.42
CA LEU A 171 -12.32 -1.77 -4.97
C LEU A 171 -12.04 -3.13 -4.34
N PHE A 172 -12.25 -3.26 -3.02
CA PHE A 172 -12.03 -4.52 -2.32
C PHE A 172 -13.00 -5.61 -2.78
N ASP A 173 -14.23 -5.25 -3.12
CA ASP A 173 -15.21 -6.16 -3.71
C ASP A 173 -14.83 -6.54 -5.14
N PHE A 174 -14.46 -5.57 -5.98
CA PHE A 174 -13.98 -5.79 -7.34
C PHE A 174 -12.80 -6.77 -7.39
N ILE A 175 -11.77 -6.56 -6.55
CA ILE A 175 -10.56 -7.40 -6.47
C ILE A 175 -10.87 -8.85 -6.10
N ARG A 176 -11.94 -9.07 -5.33
CA ARG A 176 -12.38 -10.40 -4.88
C ARG A 176 -13.34 -11.07 -5.87
N ASN A 177 -13.61 -10.44 -7.00
CA ASN A 177 -14.42 -10.99 -8.08
C ASN A 177 -13.55 -11.48 -9.24
N GLN A 178 -13.35 -12.80 -9.32
CA GLN A 178 -12.53 -13.43 -10.36
C GLN A 178 -12.94 -13.08 -11.80
N ASN A 179 -14.24 -12.85 -12.04
CA ASN A 179 -14.74 -12.55 -13.38
C ASN A 179 -14.39 -11.12 -13.83
N GLU A 180 -14.15 -10.23 -12.88
CA GLU A 180 -13.87 -8.82 -13.13
C GLU A 180 -12.37 -8.53 -13.14
N SER A 181 -11.62 -9.15 -12.23
CA SER A 181 -10.22 -8.82 -11.97
C SER A 181 -9.33 -10.08 -11.94
N LYS A 182 -9.23 -10.82 -13.05
CA LYS A 182 -8.57 -12.14 -13.09
C LYS A 182 -7.15 -12.18 -12.50
N LEU A 183 -6.20 -11.43 -13.06
CA LEU A 183 -4.81 -11.47 -12.60
C LEU A 183 -4.66 -10.86 -11.20
N ILE A 184 -5.43 -9.81 -10.92
CA ILE A 184 -5.45 -9.17 -9.60
C ILE A 184 -5.98 -10.14 -8.52
N PHE A 185 -7.05 -10.86 -8.82
CA PHE A 185 -7.67 -11.88 -7.96
C PHE A 185 -6.73 -13.07 -7.73
N ASP A 186 -6.02 -13.52 -8.76
CA ASP A 186 -5.01 -14.57 -8.63
C ASP A 186 -3.91 -14.14 -7.64
N GLN A 187 -3.41 -12.91 -7.76
CA GLN A 187 -2.40 -12.34 -6.85
C GLN A 187 -2.93 -12.15 -5.42
N TYR A 188 -4.18 -11.73 -5.27
CA TYR A 188 -4.86 -11.65 -3.97
C TYR A 188 -4.87 -13.01 -3.28
N ASN A 189 -5.30 -14.07 -3.96
CA ASN A 189 -5.40 -15.42 -3.39
C ASN A 189 -4.04 -16.05 -3.10
N ILE A 190 -3.05 -15.84 -3.98
CA ILE A 190 -1.68 -16.30 -3.75
C ILE A 190 -1.13 -15.66 -2.48
N THR A 191 -1.30 -14.34 -2.33
CA THR A 191 -0.82 -13.62 -1.15
C THR A 191 -1.55 -14.06 0.10
N LYS A 192 -2.89 -14.15 0.05
CA LYS A 192 -3.71 -14.65 1.17
C LYS A 192 -3.26 -16.03 1.61
N LYS A 193 -3.06 -16.97 0.67
CA LYS A 193 -2.55 -18.31 0.98
C LYS A 193 -1.16 -18.28 1.64
N ARG A 194 -0.25 -17.43 1.15
CA ARG A 194 1.11 -17.29 1.69
C ARG A 194 1.08 -16.74 3.12
N ILE A 195 0.37 -15.64 3.37
CA ILE A 195 0.29 -15.05 4.71
C ILE A 195 -0.45 -15.96 5.69
N THR A 196 -1.53 -16.62 5.26
CA THR A 196 -2.23 -17.60 6.11
C THR A 196 -1.31 -18.77 6.47
N LYS A 197 -0.53 -19.30 5.53
CA LYS A 197 0.45 -20.37 5.82
C LYS A 197 1.51 -19.85 6.80
N TYR A 198 2.04 -18.65 6.56
CA TYR A 198 3.08 -18.05 7.40
C TYR A 198 2.60 -17.87 8.85
N LEU A 199 1.41 -17.29 9.06
CA LEU A 199 0.89 -17.04 10.40
C LEU A 199 0.35 -18.29 11.12
N ASN A 200 0.13 -19.40 10.41
CA ASN A 200 -0.20 -20.68 11.03
C ASN A 200 1.04 -21.48 11.45
N HIS A 201 2.17 -21.33 10.74
CA HIS A 201 3.32 -22.21 10.91
C HIS A 201 4.58 -21.50 11.41
N GLY A 202 4.63 -20.17 11.36
CA GLY A 202 5.79 -19.38 11.76
C GLY A 202 6.99 -19.50 10.83
N ASP A 203 6.81 -20.04 9.62
CA ASP A 203 7.90 -20.26 8.67
C ASP A 203 7.49 -19.80 7.27
N ILE A 204 8.41 -19.10 6.62
CA ILE A 204 8.26 -18.60 5.26
C ILE A 204 9.18 -19.40 4.34
N ASP A 205 8.66 -19.77 3.19
CA ASP A 205 9.52 -20.31 2.14
C ASP A 205 10.37 -19.16 1.57
N ILE A 206 11.61 -19.05 2.02
CA ILE A 206 12.53 -17.97 1.61
C ILE A 206 12.98 -18.10 0.15
N ASN A 207 12.77 -19.26 -0.49
CA ASN A 207 13.11 -19.53 -1.88
C ASN A 207 11.90 -19.40 -2.81
N LEU A 208 10.91 -18.60 -2.41
CA LEU A 208 9.74 -18.34 -3.22
C LEU A 208 10.12 -17.71 -4.56
N ARG A 209 9.85 -18.44 -5.63
CA ARG A 209 9.76 -17.84 -6.95
C ARG A 209 8.41 -17.17 -7.09
N ASN A 210 8.38 -15.96 -7.62
CA ASN A 210 7.11 -15.40 -8.07
C ASN A 210 6.58 -16.16 -9.27
N GLU A 211 5.38 -15.79 -9.70
CA GLU A 211 4.67 -16.41 -10.81
C GLU A 211 5.37 -16.17 -12.16
N LEU A 212 6.40 -15.30 -12.19
CA LEU A 212 7.27 -15.02 -13.32
C LEU A 212 8.54 -15.88 -13.32
N GLY A 213 8.74 -16.72 -12.30
CA GLY A 213 9.92 -17.58 -12.15
C GLY A 213 11.16 -16.86 -11.61
N PHE A 214 11.04 -15.58 -11.21
CA PHE A 214 12.14 -14.85 -10.57
C PHE A 214 12.26 -15.29 -9.11
N GLU A 215 13.49 -15.63 -8.70
CA GLU A 215 13.80 -15.86 -7.30
C GLU A 215 13.67 -14.54 -6.54
N MET A 216 12.76 -14.53 -5.57
CA MET A 216 12.66 -13.46 -4.61
C MET A 216 12.89 -14.02 -3.23
N LYS A 217 13.88 -13.47 -2.55
CA LYS A 217 13.96 -13.62 -1.10
C LYS A 217 12.79 -12.80 -0.54
N PHE A 218 11.77 -13.46 -0.03
CA PHE A 218 10.72 -12.79 0.73
C PHE A 218 10.94 -13.03 2.21
N VAL A 219 10.82 -11.95 2.99
CA VAL A 219 10.62 -12.02 4.45
C VAL A 219 9.15 -11.83 4.75
N GLY A 220 8.71 -12.31 5.92
CA GLY A 220 7.31 -12.26 6.35
C GLY A 220 6.68 -10.89 6.19
N HIS A 221 7.39 -9.82 6.56
CA HIS A 221 6.93 -8.45 6.40
C HIS A 221 6.67 -8.05 4.94
N ASN A 222 7.53 -8.50 4.02
CA ASN A 222 7.48 -8.06 2.63
C ASN A 222 6.46 -8.79 1.77
N LEU A 223 5.78 -9.82 2.30
CA LEU A 223 4.72 -10.53 1.59
C LEU A 223 3.61 -9.58 1.09
N ILE A 224 3.35 -8.49 1.81
CA ILE A 224 2.35 -7.50 1.43
C ILE A 224 2.69 -6.79 0.12
N TYR A 225 3.97 -6.72 -0.25
CA TYR A 225 4.45 -6.03 -1.46
C TYR A 225 4.68 -6.96 -2.66
N ALA A 226 4.63 -8.28 -2.45
CA ALA A 226 5.05 -9.30 -3.41
C ALA A 226 4.40 -9.15 -4.79
N SER A 227 3.14 -8.73 -4.82
CA SER A 227 2.36 -8.59 -6.06
C SER A 227 2.82 -7.43 -6.96
N GLN A 228 3.55 -6.44 -6.43
CA GLN A 228 3.98 -5.30 -7.25
C GLN A 228 4.85 -5.69 -8.43
N MET A 229 5.73 -6.69 -8.28
CA MET A 229 6.55 -7.13 -9.40
C MET A 229 5.71 -7.72 -10.53
N VAL A 230 4.70 -8.53 -10.19
CA VAL A 230 3.75 -9.07 -11.16
C VAL A 230 2.95 -7.94 -11.79
N PHE A 231 2.48 -6.98 -10.98
CA PHE A 231 1.69 -5.86 -11.48
C PHE A 231 2.46 -4.96 -12.43
N ARG A 232 3.73 -4.66 -12.14
CA ARG A 232 4.60 -3.86 -13.03
C ARG A 232 4.99 -4.64 -14.28
N HIS A 233 5.26 -5.94 -14.15
CA HIS A 233 5.57 -6.79 -15.30
C HIS A 233 4.40 -6.88 -16.27
N HIS A 234 3.18 -7.05 -15.75
CA HIS A 234 1.92 -7.15 -16.50
C HIS A 234 1.10 -5.86 -16.47
N HIS A 235 1.76 -4.70 -16.38
CA HIS A 235 1.09 -3.40 -16.15
C HIS A 235 -0.03 -3.10 -17.15
N GLN A 236 0.09 -3.53 -18.40
CA GLN A 236 -0.95 -3.37 -19.41
C GLN A 236 -2.22 -4.14 -19.04
N GLN A 237 -2.08 -5.40 -18.61
CA GLN A 237 -3.21 -6.23 -18.20
C GLN A 237 -3.84 -5.70 -16.90
N ILE A 238 -3.03 -5.36 -15.90
CA ILE A 238 -3.53 -4.78 -14.64
C ILE A 238 -4.33 -3.51 -14.90
N PHE A 239 -3.80 -2.62 -15.74
CA PHE A 239 -4.51 -1.40 -16.09
C PHE A 239 -5.80 -1.67 -16.88
N GLN A 240 -5.81 -2.69 -17.77
CA GLN A 240 -7.04 -3.09 -18.47
C GLN A 240 -8.12 -3.62 -17.52
N GLU A 241 -7.74 -4.40 -16.51
CA GLU A 241 -8.67 -4.87 -15.47
C GLU A 241 -9.22 -3.68 -14.66
N LEU A 242 -8.33 -2.82 -14.12
CA LEU A 242 -8.73 -1.62 -13.37
C LEU A 242 -9.55 -0.61 -14.18
N ARG A 243 -9.32 -0.51 -15.50
CA ARG A 243 -10.06 0.41 -16.36
C ARG A 243 -11.56 0.13 -16.34
N LYS A 244 -11.99 -1.13 -16.23
CA LYS A 244 -13.43 -1.48 -16.11
C LYS A 244 -14.02 -0.86 -14.85
N PHE A 245 -13.39 -1.12 -13.70
CA PHE A 245 -13.76 -0.54 -12.41
C PHE A 245 -13.79 0.99 -12.46
N PHE A 246 -12.79 1.63 -13.09
CA PHE A 246 -12.76 3.09 -13.21
C PHE A 246 -13.93 3.63 -14.01
N TYR A 247 -14.34 3.00 -15.11
CA TYR A 247 -15.51 3.44 -15.87
C TYR A 247 -16.79 3.33 -15.06
N GLU A 248 -16.96 2.26 -14.28
CA GLU A 248 -18.15 2.03 -13.46
C GLU A 248 -18.28 3.06 -12.32
N ILE A 249 -17.16 3.39 -11.67
CA ILE A 249 -17.17 4.28 -10.50
C ILE A 249 -17.17 5.78 -10.86
N THR A 250 -17.02 6.12 -12.15
CA THR A 250 -16.95 7.51 -12.64
C THR A 250 -18.02 7.82 -13.67
N THR A 251 -19.20 7.20 -13.55
CA THR A 251 -20.33 7.39 -14.47
C THR A 251 -20.98 8.77 -14.38
N ASP A 252 -20.82 9.46 -13.25
CA ASP A 252 -21.46 10.77 -12.98
C ASP A 252 -20.72 11.96 -13.63
N ILE A 253 -19.56 11.73 -14.25
CA ILE A 253 -18.77 12.78 -14.92
C ILE A 253 -18.86 12.69 -16.45
N SER A 254 -18.53 13.80 -17.13
CA SER A 254 -18.54 13.84 -18.59
C SER A 254 -17.56 12.82 -19.20
N SER A 255 -17.90 12.24 -20.35
CA SER A 255 -17.05 11.23 -20.99
C SER A 255 -15.64 11.74 -21.32
N GLN A 256 -15.50 13.04 -21.62
CA GLN A 256 -14.18 13.65 -21.84
C GLN A 256 -13.36 13.67 -20.55
N LEU A 257 -13.96 14.16 -19.44
CA LEU A 257 -13.31 14.20 -18.14
C LEU A 257 -12.93 12.81 -17.64
N GLN A 258 -13.82 11.84 -17.84
CA GLN A 258 -13.58 10.43 -17.50
C GLN A 258 -12.39 9.85 -18.27
N ASN A 259 -12.32 10.10 -19.58
CA ASN A 259 -11.21 9.62 -20.40
C ASN A 259 -9.88 10.28 -20.02
N ASP A 260 -9.87 11.60 -19.76
CA ASP A 260 -8.68 12.31 -19.31
C ASP A 260 -8.22 11.80 -17.94
N LEU A 261 -9.15 11.60 -17.00
CA LEU A 261 -8.86 11.08 -15.66
C LEU A 261 -8.24 9.68 -15.71
N ILE A 262 -8.82 8.76 -16.47
CA ILE A 262 -8.30 7.40 -16.65
C ILE A 262 -6.93 7.45 -17.36
N TYR A 263 -6.77 8.32 -18.36
CA TYR A 263 -5.49 8.49 -19.04
C TYR A 263 -4.39 9.03 -18.11
N CYS A 264 -4.67 10.09 -17.34
CA CYS A 264 -3.75 10.62 -16.34
C CYS A 264 -3.44 9.60 -15.26
N GLN A 265 -4.42 8.82 -14.78
CA GLN A 265 -4.18 7.75 -13.82
C GLN A 265 -3.24 6.68 -14.38
N ARG A 266 -3.34 6.32 -15.66
CA ARG A 266 -2.38 5.42 -16.30
C ARG A 266 -0.97 6.01 -16.28
N LYS A 267 -0.87 7.29 -16.59
CA LYS A 267 0.40 8.04 -16.63
C LYS A 267 1.00 8.29 -15.25
N TRP A 268 0.19 8.23 -14.20
CA TRP A 268 0.65 8.28 -12.81
C TRP A 268 1.47 7.05 -12.40
N ILE A 269 1.45 5.98 -13.19
CA ILE A 269 2.12 4.71 -12.89
C ILE A 269 3.44 4.61 -13.64
N ILE A 270 4.55 4.55 -12.90
CA ILE A 270 5.88 4.30 -13.48
C ILE A 270 5.98 2.81 -13.88
N VAL A 271 6.23 2.53 -15.16
CA VAL A 271 6.30 1.16 -15.70
C VAL A 271 7.63 0.88 -16.41
N PRO A 272 8.05 -0.40 -16.51
CA PRO A 272 9.33 -0.73 -17.13
C PRO A 272 9.40 -0.28 -18.59
N GLY A 273 10.51 0.32 -19.00
CA GLY A 273 10.77 0.72 -20.38
C GLY A 273 10.14 2.06 -20.81
N GLN A 274 9.43 2.75 -19.91
CA GLN A 274 8.94 4.11 -20.18
C GLN A 274 10.11 5.11 -20.10
N LYS A 275 10.15 6.04 -21.05
CA LYS A 275 11.15 7.12 -21.10
C LYS A 275 10.57 8.39 -20.52
N TYR A 276 11.40 9.13 -19.78
CA TYR A 276 11.07 10.43 -19.19
C TYR A 276 12.20 11.43 -19.53
N PRO A 277 11.94 12.75 -19.63
CA PRO A 277 10.62 13.38 -19.52
C PRO A 277 9.64 12.91 -20.59
N GLU A 278 8.36 12.85 -20.25
CA GLU A 278 7.27 12.61 -21.20
C GLU A 278 6.27 13.76 -21.13
N THR A 279 6.04 14.42 -22.26
CA THR A 279 4.96 15.42 -22.37
C THR A 279 3.66 14.73 -22.74
N ILE A 280 2.60 15.03 -21.99
CA ILE A 280 1.24 14.58 -22.30
C ILE A 280 0.33 15.79 -22.56
N GLN A 281 -0.71 15.58 -23.36
CA GLN A 281 -1.76 16.56 -23.62
C GLN A 281 -3.10 15.97 -23.18
N VAL A 282 -3.88 16.76 -22.43
CA VAL A 282 -5.23 16.44 -21.96
C VAL A 282 -6.12 17.69 -22.07
N GLU A 283 -7.43 17.51 -22.04
CA GLU A 283 -8.41 18.61 -22.12
C GLU A 283 -8.94 19.04 -20.74
N SER A 284 -8.51 18.36 -19.68
CA SER A 284 -8.93 18.60 -18.29
C SER A 284 -7.71 18.70 -17.37
N ASN A 285 -7.74 19.62 -16.42
CA ASN A 285 -6.62 19.90 -15.51
C ASN A 285 -6.44 18.89 -14.37
N ILE A 286 -6.51 17.59 -14.66
CA ILE A 286 -6.60 16.52 -13.65
C ILE A 286 -5.50 16.61 -12.59
N PHE A 287 -4.25 16.88 -12.99
CA PHE A 287 -3.14 16.96 -12.04
C PHE A 287 -3.21 18.21 -11.17
N ASP A 288 -3.53 19.36 -11.74
CA ASP A 288 -3.65 20.60 -10.96
C ASP A 288 -4.82 20.52 -9.98
N TYR A 289 -5.97 20.05 -10.46
CA TYR A 289 -7.17 19.86 -9.64
C TYR A 289 -6.91 18.89 -8.47
N THR A 290 -6.21 17.78 -8.74
CA THR A 290 -6.05 16.70 -7.75
C THR A 290 -4.86 16.90 -6.81
N LEU A 291 -3.78 17.53 -7.29
CA LEU A 291 -2.51 17.61 -6.58
C LEU A 291 -2.18 19.01 -6.07
N ARG A 292 -2.83 20.06 -6.58
CA ARG A 292 -2.47 21.47 -6.30
C ARG A 292 -3.64 22.34 -5.83
N GLU A 293 -4.76 21.73 -5.43
CA GLU A 293 -5.96 22.43 -4.96
C GLU A 293 -6.50 23.47 -5.96
N ALA A 294 -6.24 23.28 -7.25
CA ALA A 294 -6.75 24.17 -8.29
C ALA A 294 -8.25 23.94 -8.53
N ASN A 295 -8.94 24.95 -9.07
CA ASN A 295 -10.31 24.76 -9.56
C ASN A 295 -10.33 23.87 -10.79
N GLN A 296 -11.43 23.15 -11.03
CA GLN A 296 -11.56 22.33 -12.23
C GLN A 296 -11.68 23.21 -13.47
N GLU A 297 -10.83 22.95 -14.46
CA GLU A 297 -10.75 23.71 -15.70
C GLU A 297 -10.69 22.78 -16.90
N SER A 298 -11.27 23.26 -18.01
CA SER A 298 -11.24 22.58 -19.30
C SER A 298 -10.48 23.42 -20.32
N GLY A 299 -9.65 22.76 -21.12
CA GLY A 299 -8.84 23.37 -22.16
C GLY A 299 -7.60 22.55 -22.42
N LYS A 300 -6.90 22.82 -23.53
CA LYS A 300 -5.67 22.12 -23.87
C LYS A 300 -4.59 22.40 -22.83
N MET A 301 -4.22 21.37 -22.08
CA MET A 301 -3.18 21.43 -21.06
C MET A 301 -2.03 20.51 -21.44
N PHE A 302 -0.82 20.96 -21.15
CA PHE A 302 0.40 20.20 -21.38
C PHE A 302 1.09 19.98 -20.05
N TYR A 303 1.37 18.71 -19.75
CA TYR A 303 2.09 18.32 -18.55
C TYR A 303 3.38 17.62 -18.94
N GLU A 304 4.48 18.01 -18.32
CA GLU A 304 5.74 17.28 -18.38
C GLU A 304 5.82 16.35 -17.17
N LEU A 305 5.82 15.05 -17.46
CA LEU A 305 6.02 14.00 -16.48
C LEU A 305 7.51 13.69 -16.41
N ASN A 306 8.05 13.64 -15.20
CA ASN A 306 9.46 13.42 -14.91
C ASN A 306 9.66 12.28 -13.92
N TYR A 307 10.83 11.63 -13.94
CA TYR A 307 11.23 10.88 -12.76
C TYR A 307 11.40 11.84 -11.59
N VAL A 308 10.93 11.45 -10.40
CA VAL A 308 11.20 12.22 -9.19
C VAL A 308 12.72 12.27 -9.03
N LYS A 309 13.31 13.47 -9.00
CA LYS A 309 14.76 13.70 -9.05
C LYS A 309 15.55 12.91 -7.97
N GLU A 310 14.92 12.70 -6.82
CA GLU A 310 15.43 11.90 -5.69
C GLU A 310 15.54 10.38 -5.99
N LEU A 311 14.86 9.89 -7.04
CA LEU A 311 15.07 8.55 -7.59
C LEU A 311 16.40 8.49 -8.35
N LEU A 312 16.75 9.53 -9.10
CA LEU A 312 17.86 9.55 -10.06
C LEU A 312 19.23 9.78 -9.42
N ASP A 313 19.32 10.50 -8.29
CA ASP A 313 20.62 10.83 -7.68
C ASP A 313 21.40 9.60 -7.17
N TYR A 314 20.74 8.44 -7.01
CA TYR A 314 21.33 7.20 -6.47
C TYR A 314 21.09 5.96 -7.33
N LEU A 315 20.47 6.10 -8.50
CA LEU A 315 20.15 4.96 -9.38
C LEU A 315 20.78 5.19 -10.75
N PRO A 316 21.25 4.13 -11.45
CA PRO A 316 21.53 4.21 -12.87
C PRO A 316 20.32 4.80 -13.59
N ASP A 317 20.52 5.45 -14.74
CA ASP A 317 19.40 5.91 -15.55
C ASP A 317 18.39 4.76 -15.69
N ILE A 318 17.16 4.99 -15.19
CA ILE A 318 16.14 3.96 -15.06
C ILE A 318 15.79 3.37 -16.45
N SER A 319 16.03 4.15 -17.51
CA SER A 319 15.89 3.70 -18.90
C SER A 319 16.97 2.71 -19.36
N GLU A 320 18.08 2.60 -18.64
CA GLU A 320 19.19 1.68 -18.88
C GLU A 320 19.15 0.42 -18.00
N LEU A 321 18.28 0.37 -17.00
CA LEU A 321 18.12 -0.80 -16.14
C LEU A 321 17.54 -1.98 -16.90
N SER A 322 18.04 -3.18 -16.58
CA SER A 322 17.37 -4.39 -17.03
C SER A 322 15.94 -4.43 -16.46
N LYS A 323 15.01 -5.08 -17.16
CA LYS A 323 13.63 -5.24 -16.67
C LYS A 323 13.59 -5.85 -15.26
N ILE A 324 14.56 -6.69 -14.91
CA ILE A 324 14.64 -7.35 -13.61
C ILE A 324 15.11 -6.37 -12.53
N ASP A 325 16.17 -5.60 -12.79
CA ASP A 325 16.69 -4.61 -11.84
C ASP A 325 15.66 -3.51 -11.58
N PHE A 326 14.97 -3.07 -12.63
CA PHE A 326 13.85 -2.14 -12.52
C PHE A 326 12.75 -2.69 -11.61
N LEU A 327 12.36 -3.95 -11.77
CA LEU A 327 11.32 -4.56 -10.94
C LEU A 327 11.77 -4.74 -9.48
N ASN A 328 13.05 -5.04 -9.25
CA ASN A 328 13.63 -5.16 -7.91
C ASN A 328 13.64 -3.82 -7.17
N MET A 329 13.78 -2.68 -7.87
CA MET A 329 13.77 -1.36 -7.25
C MET A 329 12.43 -0.96 -6.61
N PHE A 330 11.30 -1.50 -7.10
CA PHE A 330 9.98 -1.23 -6.51
C PHE A 330 9.81 -1.84 -5.12
N TRP A 331 10.74 -2.68 -4.68
CA TRP A 331 10.83 -3.13 -3.29
C TRP A 331 11.34 -2.02 -2.34
N MET A 332 12.31 -1.21 -2.80
CA MET A 332 13.06 -0.30 -1.93
C MET A 332 12.46 1.10 -1.84
N LYS A 333 11.94 1.64 -2.95
CA LYS A 333 11.44 3.02 -2.98
C LYS A 333 9.92 3.04 -3.01
N ARG A 334 9.33 3.09 -1.81
CA ARG A 334 7.90 3.09 -1.48
C ARG A 334 7.21 4.46 -1.79
N ARG A 335 7.69 5.17 -2.83
CA ARG A 335 7.20 6.47 -3.33
C ARG A 335 7.39 6.61 -4.85
N TRP A 336 6.71 7.52 -5.55
CA TRP A 336 5.33 7.46 -6.07
C TRP A 336 5.38 7.89 -7.55
N GLY A 337 4.24 8.06 -8.22
CA GLY A 337 4.12 8.47 -9.63
C GLY A 337 5.04 9.62 -10.09
N PRO A 338 5.17 9.86 -11.40
CA PRO A 338 6.12 10.82 -11.93
C PRO A 338 5.92 12.22 -11.32
N GLY A 339 7.00 12.99 -11.19
CA GLY A 339 6.91 14.41 -10.92
C GLY A 339 6.17 15.09 -12.06
N VAL A 340 5.21 15.97 -11.74
CA VAL A 340 4.38 16.64 -12.74
C VAL A 340 4.69 18.14 -12.72
N ALA A 341 5.16 18.65 -13.86
CA ALA A 341 5.35 20.07 -14.11
C ALA A 341 4.41 20.55 -15.23
N ASN A 342 4.04 21.83 -15.22
CA ASN A 342 3.36 22.42 -16.37
C ASN A 342 4.42 22.62 -17.46
N ALA A 343 4.13 22.14 -18.66
CA ALA A 343 5.04 22.21 -19.81
C ALA A 343 4.94 23.55 -20.55
#